data_AF-A0A7S2SMN6-F1
#
_entry.id   AF-A0A7S2SMN6-F1
#
_cell.length_a   1.000
_cell.length_b   1.000
_cell.length_c   1.000
_cell.angle_alpha   90.00
_cell.angle_beta   90.00
_cell.angle_gamma   90.00
#
_symmetry.space_group_name_H-M   'P 1'
#
loop_
_entity.id
_entity.type
_entity.pdbx_description
1 polymer ?
#
loop_
_entity_poly.entity_id
_entity_poly.type
_entity_poly.pdbx_seq_one_letter_code
_entity_poly.pdbx_strand_id
1 'polypeptide(L)'
;MILHTLFALLCALVPSSGISEESNYLWSLPPHGRSLNTKELVLQLDEQLLLDLLSDTTLPAVIPLVLPAGTIVNFKLWKIQILAPRLAKRYPNIHAFSGWSVDYESDTQLEVDLDYSPNNGFRATIYGMKVKYAVGRTQGYYIVKSDVHTPQTISCGTMGTYPGGYLHELEERRQLLDPKNPILTDQAIKYQFTVALASNGQYSQYHGNTVESVLAEMVSLFNRVNGVYKRELGIFLQLHEQTDSLICLSPCDLPNENKTEAVESVKSFIDGRNVSEDSYDLGHMLTRSPGGLAWIGSLCSPKKAFGVTGSSDPVADSFFST
;
A
#
# COMPACT_ATOMS: atom_id res chain seq x y z
N MET A 1 -73.07 21.15 -0.06
CA MET A 1 -73.15 19.77 -0.60
C MET A 1 -71.88 19.57 -1.43
N ILE A 2 -71.01 18.64 -1.00
CA ILE A 2 -69.88 18.02 -1.75
C ILE A 2 -68.69 19.00 -2.00
N LEU A 3 -67.53 19.00 -1.33
CA LEU A 3 -66.61 18.01 -0.71
C LEU A 3 -65.82 17.13 -1.71
N HIS A 4 -64.48 17.13 -1.56
CA HIS A 4 -63.42 16.29 -2.19
C HIS A 4 -62.89 16.78 -3.56
N THR A 5 -61.59 16.86 -3.88
CA THR A 5 -60.34 16.40 -3.25
C THR A 5 -59.18 17.08 -3.99
N LEU A 6 -58.32 17.84 -3.30
CA LEU A 6 -57.01 18.25 -3.81
C LEU A 6 -56.01 17.19 -3.33
N PHE A 7 -55.48 16.38 -4.24
CA PHE A 7 -54.34 15.50 -3.97
C PHE A 7 -53.22 15.91 -4.92
N ALA A 8 -52.48 16.95 -4.54
CA ALA A 8 -51.19 17.24 -5.15
C ALA A 8 -50.19 16.21 -4.59
N LEU A 9 -49.80 15.28 -5.45
CA LEU A 9 -48.75 14.30 -5.18
C LEU A 9 -47.42 15.08 -5.07
N LEU A 10 -47.07 15.49 -3.86
CA LEU A 10 -45.73 15.97 -3.52
C LEU A 10 -44.79 14.75 -3.65
N CYS A 11 -44.15 14.61 -4.81
CA CYS A 11 -42.94 13.80 -4.91
C CYS A 11 -41.92 14.43 -3.98
N ALA A 12 -41.70 13.81 -2.82
CA ALA A 12 -40.54 14.08 -1.99
C ALA A 12 -39.29 13.72 -2.81
N LEU A 13 -38.72 14.72 -3.48
CA LEU A 13 -37.31 14.72 -3.84
C LEU A 13 -36.54 14.65 -2.53
N VAL A 14 -36.14 13.43 -2.15
CA VAL A 14 -35.01 13.25 -1.25
C VAL A 14 -33.83 13.89 -1.96
N PRO A 15 -33.19 14.93 -1.42
CA PRO A 15 -31.97 15.42 -2.01
C PRO A 15 -30.94 14.30 -1.83
N SER A 16 -30.62 13.59 -2.91
CA SER A 16 -29.34 12.92 -2.98
C SER A 16 -28.31 14.02 -2.85
N SER A 17 -27.67 14.13 -1.69
CA SER A 17 -26.42 14.86 -1.53
C SER A 17 -25.33 14.07 -2.27
N GLY A 18 -25.50 13.93 -3.57
CA GLY A 18 -24.43 13.66 -4.51
C GLY A 18 -23.69 14.97 -4.74
N ILE A 19 -22.43 14.84 -5.13
CA ILE A 19 -21.51 15.91 -5.52
C ILE A 19 -22.30 17.03 -6.24
N SER A 20 -22.59 18.13 -5.52
CA SER A 20 -23.18 19.32 -6.11
C SER A 20 -22.18 19.92 -7.10
N GLU A 21 -22.67 20.58 -8.15
CA GLU A 21 -21.89 21.23 -9.22
C GLU A 21 -20.82 22.24 -8.76
N GLU A 22 -20.66 22.50 -7.46
CA GLU A 22 -19.44 23.07 -6.92
C GLU A 22 -18.36 21.99 -6.81
N SER A 23 -17.77 21.68 -7.96
CA SER A 23 -16.63 20.78 -8.13
C SER A 23 -15.49 21.14 -7.18
N ASN A 24 -15.12 20.21 -6.31
CA ASN A 24 -13.79 20.23 -5.73
C ASN A 24 -12.79 20.08 -6.89
N TYR A 25 -11.94 21.08 -7.15
CA TYR A 25 -11.06 21.12 -8.33
C TYR A 25 -10.16 19.87 -8.47
N LEU A 26 -9.93 19.14 -7.37
CA LEU A 26 -9.11 17.93 -7.37
C LEU A 26 -9.81 16.73 -8.04
N TRP A 27 -11.12 16.53 -7.81
CA TRP A 27 -11.85 15.34 -8.28
C TRP A 27 -13.06 15.75 -9.11
N SER A 28 -13.20 15.18 -10.30
CA SER A 28 -14.33 15.44 -11.19
C SER A 28 -14.96 14.16 -11.74
N LEU A 29 -16.23 14.24 -12.14
CA LEU A 29 -16.91 13.13 -12.80
C LEU A 29 -16.45 13.04 -14.26
N PRO A 30 -16.27 11.81 -14.81
CA PRO A 30 -16.01 11.64 -16.23
C PRO A 30 -17.13 12.25 -17.10
N PRO A 31 -16.86 12.70 -18.33
CA PRO A 31 -17.87 13.20 -19.27
C PRO A 31 -19.03 12.24 -19.56
N HIS A 32 -18.86 10.94 -19.30
CA HIS A 32 -19.86 9.89 -19.45
C HIS A 32 -20.08 9.09 -18.14
N GLY A 33 -19.87 9.74 -16.99
CA GLY A 33 -19.73 9.14 -15.66
C GLY A 33 -20.77 8.07 -15.31
N ARG A 34 -20.30 6.86 -15.02
CA ARG A 34 -21.07 5.79 -14.39
C ARG A 34 -20.59 5.62 -12.96
N SER A 35 -21.44 5.93 -11.97
CA SER A 35 -21.36 5.20 -10.70
C SER A 35 -21.67 3.74 -11.02
N LEU A 36 -20.74 2.83 -10.73
CA LEU A 36 -20.92 1.42 -11.03
C LEU A 36 -21.88 0.77 -10.03
N ASN A 37 -21.94 1.29 -8.79
CA ASN A 37 -22.92 1.09 -7.71
C ASN A 37 -22.41 1.79 -6.42
N THR A 38 -23.00 1.52 -5.26
CA THR A 38 -22.57 2.09 -3.96
C THR A 38 -21.19 1.64 -3.47
N LYS A 39 -20.58 0.63 -4.09
CA LYS A 39 -19.27 0.08 -3.74
C LYS A 39 -18.15 0.59 -4.64
N GLU A 40 -18.46 1.22 -5.77
CA GLU A 40 -17.48 1.64 -6.76
C GLU A 40 -17.85 2.97 -7.42
N LEU A 41 -16.89 3.91 -7.42
CA LEU A 41 -17.02 5.23 -8.02
C LEU A 41 -15.86 5.49 -8.97
N VAL A 42 -16.17 5.98 -10.17
CA VAL A 42 -15.19 6.35 -11.20
C VAL A 42 -15.05 7.86 -11.27
N LEU A 43 -13.82 8.35 -11.17
CA LEU A 43 -13.46 9.77 -11.11
C LEU A 43 -12.31 10.11 -12.06
N GLN A 44 -12.19 11.40 -12.36
CA GLN A 44 -10.97 12.02 -12.86
C GLN A 44 -10.29 12.74 -11.70
N LEU A 45 -8.96 12.80 -11.74
CA LEU A 45 -8.11 13.48 -10.76
C LEU A 45 -7.26 14.51 -11.50
N ASP A 46 -7.19 15.73 -10.98
CA ASP A 46 -6.17 16.70 -11.39
C ASP A 46 -4.84 16.34 -10.71
N GLU A 47 -4.01 15.54 -11.39
CA GLU A 47 -2.73 15.08 -10.85
C GLU A 47 -1.73 16.22 -10.64
N GLN A 48 -1.79 17.29 -11.45
CA GLN A 48 -0.89 18.43 -11.27
C GLN A 48 -1.26 19.19 -10.01
N LEU A 49 -2.55 19.48 -9.81
CA LEU A 49 -3.03 20.09 -8.58
C LEU A 49 -2.72 19.23 -7.36
N LEU A 50 -2.87 17.90 -7.45
CA LEU A 50 -2.47 17.00 -6.37
C LEU A 50 -0.99 17.16 -6.03
N LEU A 51 -0.10 17.13 -7.03
CA LEU A 51 1.34 17.26 -6.82
C LEU A 51 1.72 18.61 -6.23
N ASP A 52 1.07 19.68 -6.67
CA ASP A 52 1.27 21.02 -6.13
C ASP A 52 0.85 21.07 -4.63
N LEU A 53 -0.28 20.46 -4.27
CA LEU A 53 -0.73 20.33 -2.87
C LEU A 53 0.22 19.49 -2.01
N LEU A 54 0.91 18.52 -2.61
CA LEU A 54 1.85 17.62 -1.93
C LEU A 54 3.32 18.09 -1.99
N SER A 55 3.59 19.20 -2.68
CA SER A 55 4.95 19.68 -2.96
C SER A 55 5.64 20.27 -1.72
N ASP A 56 4.88 20.92 -0.83
CA ASP A 56 5.40 21.42 0.43
C ASP A 56 5.49 20.28 1.45
N THR A 57 6.71 19.78 1.62
CA THR A 57 7.00 18.69 2.57
C THR A 57 7.31 19.18 3.99
N THR A 58 7.30 20.50 4.23
CA THR A 58 7.62 21.09 5.54
C THR A 58 6.41 21.11 6.47
N LEU A 59 5.20 21.12 5.89
CA LEU A 59 3.95 21.08 6.61
C LEU A 59 3.07 19.94 6.10
N PRO A 60 2.22 19.37 6.96
CA PRO A 60 1.24 18.39 6.50
C PRO A 60 0.23 19.01 5.53
N ALA A 61 0.05 18.36 4.38
CA ALA A 61 -0.94 18.73 3.39
C ALA A 61 -2.33 18.21 3.80
N VAL A 62 -3.38 18.98 3.53
CA VAL A 62 -4.77 18.52 3.68
C VAL A 62 -5.33 18.19 2.30
N ILE A 63 -5.57 16.91 2.04
CA ILE A 63 -6.03 16.40 0.75
C ILE A 63 -7.46 15.88 0.88
N PRO A 64 -8.42 16.40 0.10
CA PRO A 64 -9.77 15.85 0.04
C PRO A 64 -9.77 14.56 -0.80
N LEU A 65 -10.25 13.46 -0.22
CA LEU A 65 -10.44 12.18 -0.90
C LEU A 65 -11.91 11.81 -0.96
N VAL A 66 -12.31 11.18 -2.06
CA VAL A 66 -13.70 10.74 -2.27
C VAL A 66 -13.84 9.28 -1.83
N LEU A 67 -14.85 8.99 -1.02
CA LEU A 67 -15.25 7.63 -0.65
C LEU A 67 -16.21 7.03 -1.71
N PRO A 68 -16.43 5.70 -1.77
CA PRO A 68 -17.27 5.09 -2.80
C PRO A 68 -18.71 5.62 -2.88
N ALA A 69 -19.25 6.12 -1.76
CA ALA A 69 -20.58 6.73 -1.70
C ALA A 69 -20.64 8.17 -2.28
N GLY A 70 -19.50 8.73 -2.71
CA GLY A 70 -19.38 10.11 -3.20
C GLY A 70 -19.07 11.14 -2.10
N THR A 71 -19.06 10.72 -0.82
CA THR A 71 -18.70 11.58 0.30
C THR A 71 -17.22 11.99 0.22
N ILE A 72 -16.95 13.27 0.44
CA ILE A 72 -15.57 13.79 0.52
C ILE A 72 -15.13 13.79 1.98
N VAL A 73 -13.89 13.35 2.22
CA VAL A 73 -13.23 13.36 3.52
C VAL A 73 -11.84 13.98 3.37
N ASN A 74 -11.50 14.93 4.24
CA ASN A 74 -10.21 15.59 4.27
C ASN A 74 -9.22 14.78 5.10
N PHE A 75 -8.03 14.54 4.53
CA PHE A 75 -6.94 13.84 5.17
C PHE A 75 -5.75 14.75 5.34
N LYS A 76 -5.21 14.79 6.56
CA LYS A 76 -3.94 15.44 6.85
C LYS A 76 -2.82 14.43 6.65
N LEU A 77 -1.87 14.76 5.76
CA LEU A 77 -0.86 13.83 5.25
C LEU A 77 0.56 14.30 5.57
N TRP A 78 1.46 13.35 5.83
CA TRP A 78 2.91 13.58 5.88
C TRP A 78 3.63 12.67 4.91
N LYS A 79 4.74 13.16 4.34
CA LYS A 79 5.61 12.35 3.50
C LYS A 79 6.32 11.30 4.34
N ILE A 80 6.29 10.05 3.89
CA ILE A 80 7.02 8.95 4.55
C ILE A 80 8.26 8.56 3.75
N GLN A 81 9.33 8.18 4.45
CA GLN A 81 10.63 7.90 3.84
C GLN A 81 10.80 6.41 3.51
N ILE A 82 9.97 5.88 2.62
CA ILE A 82 10.12 4.50 2.12
C ILE A 82 11.42 4.37 1.31
N LEU A 83 11.73 5.35 0.47
CA LEU A 83 13.02 5.40 -0.23
C LEU A 83 14.07 5.98 0.71
N ALA A 84 15.23 5.32 0.84
CA ALA A 84 16.37 5.93 1.52
C ALA A 84 16.73 7.29 0.90
N PRO A 85 17.28 8.26 1.65
CA PRO A 85 17.48 9.63 1.17
C PRO A 85 18.26 9.76 -0.15
N ARG A 86 19.28 8.92 -0.37
CA ARG A 86 20.04 8.93 -1.64
C ARG A 86 19.24 8.38 -2.81
N LEU A 87 18.41 7.36 -2.57
CA LEU A 87 17.55 6.77 -3.58
C LEU A 87 16.41 7.73 -3.95
N ALA A 88 15.78 8.35 -2.94
CA ALA A 88 14.75 9.37 -3.15
C ALA A 88 15.23 10.56 -4.00
N LYS A 89 16.50 10.96 -3.87
CA LYS A 89 17.11 11.99 -4.72
C LYS A 89 17.27 11.59 -6.19
N ARG A 90 17.47 10.29 -6.46
CA ARG A 90 17.57 9.76 -7.84
C ARG A 90 16.20 9.56 -8.49
N TYR A 91 15.18 9.30 -7.68
CA TYR A 91 13.80 9.07 -8.12
C TYR A 91 12.83 10.07 -7.46
N PRO A 92 12.96 11.37 -7.75
CA PRO A 92 12.22 12.41 -7.05
C PRO A 92 10.71 12.41 -7.32
N ASN A 93 10.26 11.74 -8.40
CA ASN A 93 8.85 11.67 -8.82
C ASN A 93 8.07 10.53 -8.14
N ILE A 94 8.72 9.71 -7.32
CA ILE A 94 8.08 8.63 -6.57
C ILE A 94 7.85 9.12 -5.14
N HIS A 95 6.58 9.22 -4.76
CA HIS A 95 6.18 9.76 -3.46
C HIS A 95 5.31 8.78 -2.70
N ALA A 96 5.45 8.78 -1.38
CA ALA A 96 4.59 8.05 -0.47
C ALA A 96 4.27 8.94 0.74
N PHE A 97 3.03 8.84 1.20
CA PHE A 97 2.47 9.63 2.29
C PHE A 97 1.59 8.73 3.16
N SER A 98 1.48 9.08 4.43
CA SER A 98 0.55 8.46 5.36
C SER A 98 -0.18 9.56 6.13
N GLY A 99 -1.38 9.28 6.62
CA GLY A 99 -2.31 10.32 7.02
C GLY A 99 -3.48 9.84 7.87
N TRP A 100 -4.19 10.81 8.44
CA TRP A 100 -5.49 10.56 9.07
C TRP A 100 -6.52 11.60 8.68
N SER A 101 -7.79 11.21 8.71
CA SER A 101 -8.91 12.11 8.46
C SER A 101 -9.00 13.17 9.56
N VAL A 102 -9.30 14.40 9.17
CA VAL A 102 -9.54 15.51 10.10
C VAL A 102 -11.03 15.80 10.33
N ASP A 103 -11.91 15.20 9.51
CA ASP A 103 -13.36 15.42 9.58
C ASP A 103 -14.07 14.51 10.60
N TYR A 104 -13.37 13.52 11.17
CA TYR A 104 -13.92 12.50 12.07
C TYR A 104 -13.28 12.59 13.47
N GLU A 105 -14.07 12.27 14.50
CA GLU A 105 -13.59 12.08 15.89
C GLU A 105 -12.75 10.80 16.01
N SER A 106 -11.95 10.67 17.09
CA SER A 106 -10.93 9.61 17.27
C SER A 106 -11.42 8.20 16.96
N ASP A 107 -12.64 7.85 17.39
CA ASP A 107 -13.16 6.48 17.30
C ASP A 107 -13.72 6.14 15.89
N THR A 108 -13.82 7.15 15.03
CA THR A 108 -14.25 7.02 13.63
C THR A 108 -13.19 7.52 12.64
N GLN A 109 -12.02 7.90 13.15
CA GLN A 109 -10.93 8.41 12.34
C GLN A 109 -10.50 7.37 11.31
N LEU A 110 -10.42 7.81 10.06
CA LEU A 110 -9.90 7.02 8.97
C LEU A 110 -8.42 7.30 8.83
N GLU A 111 -7.64 6.26 8.59
CA GLU A 111 -6.25 6.38 8.18
C GLU A 111 -6.15 6.26 6.65
N VAL A 112 -5.08 6.80 6.08
CA VAL A 112 -4.78 6.67 4.67
C VAL A 112 -3.29 6.49 4.42
N ASP A 113 -2.97 5.55 3.54
CA ASP A 113 -1.65 5.44 2.92
C ASP A 113 -1.78 5.73 1.43
N LEU A 114 -0.98 6.66 0.94
CA LEU A 114 -1.07 7.23 -0.41
C LEU A 114 0.29 7.17 -1.09
N ASP A 115 0.33 6.76 -2.35
CA ASP A 115 1.52 6.86 -3.19
C ASP A 115 1.21 7.45 -4.56
N TYR A 116 2.23 8.08 -5.14
CA TYR A 116 2.18 8.63 -6.49
C TYR A 116 3.46 8.27 -7.24
N SER A 117 3.31 7.89 -8.49
CA SER A 117 4.41 7.87 -9.47
C SER A 117 3.89 8.19 -10.88
N PRO A 118 4.74 8.66 -11.81
CA PRO A 118 4.32 8.95 -13.18
C PRO A 118 3.72 7.73 -13.90
N ASN A 119 4.25 6.53 -13.60
CA ASN A 119 3.82 5.29 -14.24
C ASN A 119 2.47 4.79 -13.70
N ASN A 120 2.25 4.92 -12.38
CA ASN A 120 1.11 4.32 -11.69
C ASN A 120 -0.02 5.32 -11.39
N GLY A 121 0.27 6.62 -11.50
CA GLY A 121 -0.59 7.69 -11.03
C GLY A 121 -0.77 7.64 -9.51
N PHE A 122 -1.89 8.18 -9.06
CA PHE A 122 -2.29 8.18 -7.67
C PHE A 122 -2.84 6.83 -7.20
N ARG A 123 -2.40 6.38 -6.03
CA ARG A 123 -2.97 5.23 -5.33
C ARG A 123 -3.18 5.59 -3.88
N ALA A 124 -4.26 5.10 -3.30
CA ALA A 124 -4.50 5.26 -1.87
C ALA A 124 -5.21 4.04 -1.30
N THR A 125 -4.91 3.72 -0.05
CA THR A 125 -5.67 2.78 0.77
C THR A 125 -6.18 3.53 1.99
N ILE A 126 -7.50 3.65 2.11
CA ILE A 126 -8.16 4.30 3.24
C ILE A 126 -8.75 3.20 4.11
N TYR A 127 -8.51 3.23 5.42
CA TYR A 127 -8.99 2.18 6.29
C TYR A 127 -9.37 2.71 7.67
N GLY A 128 -10.25 1.98 8.34
CA GLY A 128 -10.68 2.21 9.71
C GLY A 128 -11.16 0.89 10.32
N MET A 129 -11.75 0.92 11.51
CA MET A 129 -12.09 -0.31 12.26
C MET A 129 -12.94 -1.34 11.48
N LYS A 130 -13.81 -0.88 10.57
CA LYS A 130 -14.77 -1.74 9.83
C LYS A 130 -14.79 -1.49 8.33
N VAL A 131 -13.92 -0.62 7.84
CA VAL A 131 -13.95 -0.16 6.45
C VAL A 131 -12.55 -0.20 5.87
N LYS A 132 -12.48 -0.59 4.60
CA LYS A 132 -11.28 -0.48 3.78
C LYS A 132 -11.71 -0.06 2.38
N TYR A 133 -11.05 0.95 1.86
CA TYR A 133 -11.24 1.48 0.52
C TYR A 133 -9.90 1.52 -0.19
N ALA A 134 -9.92 1.29 -1.49
CA ALA A 134 -8.75 1.42 -2.33
C ALA A 134 -9.07 2.35 -3.50
N VAL A 135 -8.10 3.19 -3.82
CA VAL A 135 -8.11 4.06 -5.00
C VAL A 135 -6.97 3.65 -5.90
N GLY A 136 -7.26 3.49 -7.19
CA GLY A 136 -6.24 3.16 -8.18
C GLY A 136 -6.62 3.63 -9.57
N ARG A 137 -5.60 3.81 -10.40
CA ARG A 137 -5.74 4.24 -11.80
C ARG A 137 -6.03 3.05 -12.72
N THR A 138 -7.08 3.18 -13.52
CA THR A 138 -7.48 2.21 -14.55
C THR A 138 -7.85 2.95 -15.82
N GLN A 139 -7.11 2.70 -16.92
CA GLN A 139 -7.38 3.30 -18.24
C GLN A 139 -7.52 4.84 -18.23
N GLY A 140 -6.71 5.52 -17.41
CA GLY A 140 -6.72 6.99 -17.30
C GLY A 140 -7.76 7.58 -16.33
N TYR A 141 -8.63 6.74 -15.75
CA TYR A 141 -9.55 7.13 -14.69
C TYR A 141 -9.13 6.57 -13.34
N TYR A 142 -9.69 7.11 -12.27
CA TYR A 142 -9.49 6.63 -10.92
C TYR A 142 -10.74 5.91 -10.42
N ILE A 143 -10.55 4.70 -9.91
CA ILE A 143 -11.63 3.89 -9.35
C ILE A 143 -11.45 3.87 -7.83
N VAL A 144 -12.44 4.37 -7.12
CA VAL A 144 -12.58 4.24 -5.66
C VAL A 144 -13.48 3.05 -5.39
N LYS A 145 -12.96 2.00 -4.75
CA LYS A 145 -13.71 0.77 -4.44
C LYS A 145 -13.76 0.50 -2.94
N SER A 146 -14.90 0.03 -2.45
CA SER A 146 -15.01 -0.56 -1.12
C SER A 146 -14.52 -2.00 -1.16
N ASP A 147 -13.48 -2.28 -0.38
CA ASP A 147 -13.07 -3.63 -0.07
C ASP A 147 -13.97 -4.13 1.07
N VAL A 148 -15.13 -4.69 0.70
CA VAL A 148 -15.96 -5.42 1.67
C VAL A 148 -15.17 -6.67 2.00
N HIS A 149 -14.51 -6.65 3.15
CA HIS A 149 -13.74 -7.75 3.72
C HIS A 149 -14.52 -9.06 3.54
N THR A 150 -14.23 -9.81 2.48
CA THR A 150 -14.63 -11.21 2.36
C THR A 150 -13.57 -11.95 3.13
N PRO A 151 -13.88 -12.58 4.28
CA PRO A 151 -12.90 -13.35 5.02
C PRO A 151 -12.38 -14.44 4.08
N GLN A 152 -11.20 -14.26 3.52
CA GLN A 152 -10.51 -15.32 2.83
C GLN A 152 -9.98 -16.25 3.91
N THR A 153 -10.23 -17.55 3.77
CA THR A 153 -9.58 -18.56 4.60
C THR A 153 -8.09 -18.55 4.27
N ILE A 154 -7.31 -17.82 5.04
CA ILE A 154 -5.84 -17.87 4.99
C ILE A 154 -5.43 -19.19 5.65
N SER A 155 -4.94 -20.13 4.85
CA SER A 155 -4.29 -21.34 5.35
C SER A 155 -2.79 -21.11 5.37
N CYS A 156 -2.25 -20.77 6.54
CA CYS A 156 -0.81 -20.71 6.76
C CYS A 156 -0.28 -22.12 6.99
N GLY A 157 0.63 -22.59 6.12
CA GLY A 157 1.34 -23.85 6.28
C GLY A 157 2.84 -23.62 6.34
N THR A 158 3.54 -24.31 7.24
CA THR A 158 5.00 -24.36 7.28
C THR A 158 5.47 -25.76 6.92
N MET A 159 6.38 -25.92 5.94
CA MET A 159 6.93 -27.24 5.59
C MET A 159 8.06 -27.72 6.51
N GLY A 160 8.26 -27.07 7.67
CA GLY A 160 9.32 -27.41 8.62
C GLY A 160 8.76 -27.83 9.97
N THR A 161 9.32 -28.90 10.55
CA THR A 161 9.26 -29.16 11.99
C THR A 161 10.18 -28.17 12.70
N TYR A 162 9.61 -27.16 13.33
CA TYR A 162 10.35 -26.27 14.22
C TYR A 162 10.89 -27.09 15.42
N PRO A 163 12.18 -26.99 15.80
CA PRO A 163 12.64 -27.49 17.09
C PRO A 163 11.88 -26.73 18.19
N GLY A 164 10.98 -27.43 18.89
CA GLY A 164 9.98 -26.86 19.80
C GLY A 164 10.54 -26.26 21.09
N GLY A 165 11.38 -25.23 20.99
CA GLY A 165 11.96 -24.52 22.14
C GLY A 165 11.49 -23.07 22.32
N TYR A 166 10.96 -22.41 21.27
CA TYR A 166 10.67 -20.96 21.29
C TYR A 166 9.18 -20.60 21.45
N LEU A 167 8.26 -21.57 21.38
CA LEU A 167 6.82 -21.27 21.45
C LEU A 167 6.36 -20.82 22.85
N HIS A 168 7.01 -21.30 23.91
CA HIS A 168 6.62 -20.99 25.29
C HIS A 168 6.95 -19.52 25.69
N GLU A 169 7.94 -18.89 25.04
CA GLU A 169 8.36 -17.51 25.36
C GLU A 169 7.48 -16.45 24.69
N LEU A 170 6.78 -16.80 23.60
CA LEU A 170 5.87 -15.90 22.88
C LEU A 170 4.48 -15.81 23.52
N GLU A 171 4.02 -16.87 24.19
CA GLU A 171 2.70 -16.93 24.84
C GLU A 171 2.64 -16.06 26.11
N GLU A 172 3.74 -15.96 26.85
CA GLU A 172 3.83 -15.10 28.04
C GLU A 172 3.81 -13.60 27.68
N ARG A 173 4.43 -13.23 26.54
CA ARG A 173 4.51 -11.82 26.11
C ARG A 173 3.18 -11.29 25.55
N ARG A 174 2.30 -12.18 25.08
CA ARG A 174 0.98 -11.83 24.52
C ARG A 174 -0.01 -11.34 25.59
N GLN A 175 0.21 -11.70 26.85
CA GLN A 175 -0.65 -11.32 27.98
C GLN A 175 -0.36 -9.91 28.51
N LEU A 176 0.70 -9.24 28.04
CA LEU A 176 1.12 -7.90 28.49
C LEU A 176 0.65 -6.76 27.58
N LEU A 177 -0.07 -7.06 26.50
CA LEU A 177 -0.56 -6.05 25.56
C LEU A 177 -2.06 -5.84 25.78
N ASP A 178 -2.43 -4.68 26.36
CA ASP A 178 -3.83 -4.24 26.46
C ASP A 178 -4.33 -3.83 25.05
N PRO A 179 -5.36 -4.52 24.49
CA PRO A 179 -5.88 -4.24 23.15
C PRO A 179 -6.57 -2.88 23.00
N LYS A 180 -6.76 -2.11 24.08
CA LYS A 180 -7.69 -0.98 24.12
C LYS A 180 -7.10 0.40 23.83
N ASN A 181 -5.82 0.52 23.48
CA ASN A 181 -5.23 1.83 23.17
C ASN A 181 -4.09 1.75 22.13
N PRO A 182 -4.39 1.72 20.82
CA PRO A 182 -3.38 2.00 19.81
C PRO A 182 -3.17 3.52 19.76
N ILE A 183 -2.16 4.02 20.48
CA ILE A 183 -1.71 5.41 20.30
C ILE A 183 -0.93 5.45 18.97
N LEU A 184 -1.62 5.78 17.89
CA LEU A 184 -1.04 5.97 16.57
C LEU A 184 -0.72 7.46 16.38
N THR A 185 0.43 7.87 16.91
CA THR A 185 1.11 9.10 16.47
C THR A 185 2.48 8.73 15.92
N ASP A 186 3.27 9.69 15.46
CA ASP A 186 4.65 9.48 14.97
C ASP A 186 5.57 8.74 15.97
N GLN A 187 5.14 8.63 17.24
CA GLN A 187 5.71 7.77 18.30
C GLN A 187 5.41 6.25 18.12
N ALA A 188 4.73 5.84 17.05
CA ALA A 188 4.34 4.46 16.79
C ALA A 188 5.45 3.60 16.16
N ILE A 189 6.48 4.20 15.53
CA ILE A 189 7.59 3.44 14.96
C ILE A 189 8.58 3.11 16.08
N LYS A 190 8.59 1.85 16.50
CA LYS A 190 9.53 1.28 17.47
C LYS A 190 10.81 0.80 16.80
N TYR A 191 10.69 0.23 15.60
CA TYR A 191 11.80 -0.33 14.85
C TYR A 191 11.71 0.07 13.38
N GLN A 192 12.85 0.44 12.80
CA GLN A 192 13.00 0.64 11.36
C GLN A 192 13.97 -0.38 10.81
N PHE A 193 13.55 -1.11 9.77
CA PHE A 193 14.39 -2.09 9.07
C PHE A 193 14.67 -1.62 7.65
N THR A 194 15.94 -1.70 7.26
CA THR A 194 16.41 -1.44 5.91
C THR A 194 16.34 -2.73 5.09
N VAL A 195 15.68 -2.69 3.94
CA VAL A 195 15.44 -3.86 3.10
C VAL A 195 16.16 -3.73 1.77
N ALA A 196 17.04 -4.69 1.48
CA ALA A 196 17.63 -4.92 0.17
C ALA A 196 16.63 -5.72 -0.69
N LEU A 197 15.69 -5.00 -1.30
CA LEU A 197 14.64 -5.59 -2.15
C LEU A 197 15.11 -5.72 -3.61
N ALA A 198 15.07 -6.93 -4.15
CA ALA A 198 15.39 -7.24 -5.53
C ALA A 198 14.13 -7.59 -6.34
N SER A 199 14.24 -7.58 -7.67
CA SER A 199 13.25 -8.16 -8.57
C SER A 199 13.90 -9.03 -9.63
N ASN A 200 13.21 -10.08 -10.09
CA ASN A 200 13.63 -10.84 -11.26
C ASN A 200 13.14 -10.19 -12.58
N GLY A 201 13.65 -10.70 -13.71
CA GLY A 201 13.34 -10.17 -15.04
C GLY A 201 11.85 -10.20 -15.39
N GLN A 202 11.12 -11.24 -14.96
CA GLN A 202 9.70 -11.41 -15.25
C GLN A 202 8.82 -10.42 -14.47
N TYR A 203 9.17 -10.16 -13.20
CA TYR A 203 8.53 -9.11 -12.40
C TYR A 203 8.79 -7.74 -13.04
N SER A 204 10.05 -7.46 -13.38
CA SER A 204 10.42 -6.20 -14.02
C SER A 204 9.70 -6.00 -15.34
N GLN A 205 9.61 -7.04 -16.19
CA GLN A 205 8.92 -6.99 -17.47
C GLN A 205 7.43 -6.69 -17.32
N TYR A 206 6.77 -7.26 -16.30
CA TYR A 206 5.36 -7.02 -16.05
C TYR A 206 5.10 -5.55 -15.66
N HIS A 207 5.99 -4.94 -14.89
CA HIS A 207 5.88 -3.55 -14.47
C HIS A 207 6.59 -2.57 -15.42
N GLY A 208 6.62 -2.84 -16.73
CA GLY A 208 7.10 -1.90 -17.75
C GLY A 208 8.61 -1.95 -18.04
N ASN A 209 9.36 -2.80 -17.35
CA ASN A 209 10.78 -3.09 -17.58
C ASN A 209 11.72 -1.86 -17.52
N THR A 210 11.41 -0.89 -16.66
CA THR A 210 12.32 0.21 -16.33
C THR A 210 12.59 0.23 -14.83
N VAL A 211 13.74 0.78 -14.42
CA VAL A 211 14.05 0.86 -12.98
C VAL A 211 13.03 1.72 -12.24
N GLU A 212 12.62 2.85 -12.80
CA GLU A 212 11.66 3.76 -12.17
C GLU A 212 10.26 3.12 -12.03
N SER A 213 9.78 2.41 -13.05
CA SER A 213 8.46 1.77 -13.01
C SER A 213 8.41 0.62 -12.02
N VAL A 214 9.47 -0.19 -11.95
CA VAL A 214 9.58 -1.28 -10.96
C VAL A 214 9.75 -0.74 -9.55
N LEU A 215 10.57 0.29 -9.37
CA LEU A 215 10.77 0.92 -8.06
C LEU A 215 9.48 1.56 -7.54
N ALA A 216 8.67 2.15 -8.41
CA ALA A 216 7.38 2.70 -8.02
C ALA A 216 6.45 1.63 -7.44
N GLU A 217 6.44 0.43 -8.01
CA GLU A 217 5.65 -0.70 -7.49
C GLU A 217 6.20 -1.25 -6.18
N MET A 218 7.53 -1.28 -6.02
CA MET A 218 8.16 -1.58 -4.74
C MET A 218 7.79 -0.57 -3.65
N VAL A 219 7.64 0.72 -4.01
CA VAL A 219 7.17 1.75 -3.08
C VAL A 219 5.70 1.55 -2.73
N SER A 220 4.81 1.29 -3.70
CA SER A 220 3.41 0.96 -3.42
C SER A 220 3.30 -0.26 -2.48
N LEU A 221 4.13 -1.29 -2.70
CA LEU A 221 4.23 -2.48 -1.83
C LEU A 221 4.59 -2.08 -0.39
N PHE A 222 5.69 -1.34 -0.22
CA PHE A 222 6.17 -0.95 1.11
C PHE A 222 5.19 -0.01 1.81
N ASN A 223 4.48 0.84 1.07
CA ASN A 223 3.48 1.74 1.63
C ASN A 223 2.34 0.93 2.28
N ARG A 224 1.84 -0.07 1.56
CA ARG A 224 0.80 -0.98 2.05
C ARG A 224 1.26 -1.85 3.23
N VAL A 225 2.47 -2.41 3.15
CA VAL A 225 3.03 -3.22 4.24
C VAL A 225 3.27 -2.38 5.49
N ASN A 226 3.82 -1.17 5.34
CA ASN A 226 4.07 -0.25 6.45
C ASN A 226 2.77 0.19 7.12
N GLY A 227 1.67 0.39 6.39
CA GLY A 227 0.36 0.69 6.97
C GLY A 227 -0.10 -0.36 7.99
N VAL A 228 0.22 -1.64 7.75
CA VAL A 228 -0.06 -2.74 8.69
C VAL A 228 1.03 -2.87 9.74
N TYR A 229 2.30 -2.94 9.34
CA TYR A 229 3.42 -3.24 10.23
C TYR A 229 3.64 -2.14 11.26
N LYS A 230 3.44 -0.88 10.87
CA LYS A 230 3.53 0.25 11.80
C LYS A 230 2.43 0.18 12.86
N ARG A 231 1.19 -0.09 12.43
CA ARG A 231 0.04 -0.10 13.34
C ARG A 231 0.06 -1.29 14.30
N GLU A 232 0.34 -2.48 13.79
CA GLU A 232 0.21 -3.72 14.56
C GLU A 232 1.50 -4.08 15.31
N LEU A 233 2.67 -3.72 14.77
CA LEU A 233 3.97 -4.16 15.29
C LEU A 233 4.90 -2.99 15.66
N GLY A 234 4.56 -1.75 15.31
CA GLY A 234 5.46 -0.61 15.42
C GLY A 234 6.70 -0.74 14.54
N ILE A 235 6.59 -1.44 13.41
CA ILE A 235 7.70 -1.68 12.48
C ILE A 235 7.52 -0.82 11.23
N PHE A 236 8.61 -0.18 10.78
CA PHE A 236 8.68 0.52 9.50
C PHE A 236 9.77 -0.09 8.62
N LEU A 237 9.44 -0.40 7.37
CA LEU A 237 10.37 -0.91 6.37
C LEU A 237 10.78 0.23 5.43
N GLN A 238 12.08 0.39 5.25
CA GLN A 238 12.70 1.33 4.31
C GLN A 238 13.49 0.57 3.25
N LEU A 239 13.37 0.98 1.99
CA LEU A 239 14.17 0.45 0.89
C LEU A 239 15.62 0.94 0.99
N HIS A 240 16.56 0.02 0.82
CA HIS A 240 17.99 0.29 0.84
C HIS A 240 18.41 1.33 -0.22
N GLU A 241 19.47 2.09 0.04
CA GLU A 241 19.88 3.19 -0.85
C GLU A 241 20.36 2.75 -2.24
N GLN A 242 20.64 1.46 -2.43
CA GLN A 242 21.05 0.83 -3.70
C GLN A 242 19.94 -0.08 -4.31
N THR A 243 18.69 0.00 -3.86
CA THR A 243 17.59 -0.84 -4.38
C THR A 243 17.43 -0.74 -5.90
N ASP A 244 17.70 0.40 -6.51
CA ASP A 244 17.72 0.57 -7.98
C ASP A 244 18.71 -0.35 -8.70
N SER A 245 19.84 -0.68 -8.07
CA SER A 245 20.79 -1.66 -8.61
C SER A 245 20.36 -3.12 -8.45
N LEU A 246 19.38 -3.37 -7.57
CA LEU A 246 18.80 -4.69 -7.29
C LEU A 246 17.57 -4.99 -8.16
N ILE A 247 17.13 -4.03 -8.97
CA ILE A 247 16.07 -4.23 -9.96
C ILE A 247 16.68 -4.89 -11.19
N CYS A 248 16.34 -6.16 -11.42
CA CYS A 248 16.85 -6.90 -12.56
C CYS A 248 15.91 -6.76 -13.77
N LEU A 249 16.27 -5.91 -14.73
CA LEU A 249 15.52 -5.72 -15.97
C LEU A 249 15.71 -6.89 -16.93
N SER A 250 14.68 -7.24 -17.68
CA SER A 250 14.75 -8.29 -18.70
C SER A 250 15.58 -7.83 -19.92
N PRO A 251 16.51 -8.67 -20.45
CA PRO A 251 16.80 -10.03 -20.02
C PRO A 251 17.64 -10.09 -18.73
N CYS A 252 17.19 -10.90 -17.76
CA CYS A 252 17.89 -11.19 -16.52
C CYS A 252 17.55 -12.61 -16.05
N ASP A 253 18.58 -13.41 -15.79
CA ASP A 253 18.48 -14.86 -15.53
C ASP A 253 18.32 -15.20 -14.03
N LEU A 254 17.59 -14.38 -13.27
CA LEU A 254 17.19 -14.75 -11.92
C LEU A 254 16.03 -15.76 -11.96
N PRO A 255 16.03 -16.80 -11.10
CA PRO A 255 14.97 -17.81 -11.11
C PRO A 255 13.59 -17.19 -10.90
N ASN A 256 12.60 -17.76 -11.57
CA ASN A 256 11.19 -17.38 -11.39
C ASN A 256 10.39 -18.56 -10.82
N GLU A 257 10.34 -19.69 -11.51
CA GLU A 257 9.41 -20.77 -11.18
C GLU A 257 9.80 -21.57 -9.94
N ASN A 258 11.05 -21.99 -9.82
CA ASN A 258 11.55 -22.74 -8.67
C ASN A 258 11.85 -21.80 -7.50
N LYS A 259 10.97 -21.79 -6.49
CA LYS A 259 11.10 -20.94 -5.30
C LYS A 259 12.34 -21.24 -4.46
N THR A 260 12.79 -22.50 -4.44
CA THR A 260 14.00 -22.88 -3.70
C THR A 260 15.23 -22.28 -4.37
N GLU A 261 15.32 -22.40 -5.70
CA GLU A 261 16.40 -21.73 -6.46
C GLU A 261 16.30 -20.21 -6.33
N ALA A 262 15.09 -19.65 -6.42
CA ALA A 262 14.87 -18.22 -6.27
C ALA A 262 15.35 -17.72 -4.90
N VAL A 263 14.97 -18.37 -3.80
CA VAL A 263 15.35 -17.93 -2.44
C VAL A 263 16.85 -18.07 -2.19
N GLU A 264 17.49 -19.11 -2.73
CA GLU A 264 18.94 -19.30 -2.62
C GLU A 264 19.74 -18.31 -3.46
N SER A 265 19.15 -17.77 -4.53
CA SER A 265 19.79 -16.77 -5.40
C SER A 265 19.81 -15.34 -4.83
N VAL A 266 18.94 -15.02 -3.87
CA VAL A 266 18.75 -13.63 -3.40
C VAL A 266 20.03 -13.07 -2.81
N LYS A 267 20.66 -13.78 -1.86
CA LYS A 267 21.90 -13.31 -1.22
C LYS A 267 23.03 -13.13 -2.24
N SER A 268 23.28 -14.11 -3.10
CA SER A 268 24.36 -14.02 -4.08
C SER A 268 24.13 -12.92 -5.11
N PHE A 269 22.87 -12.64 -5.46
CA PHE A 269 22.53 -11.51 -6.33
C PHE A 269 22.79 -10.16 -5.65
N ILE A 270 22.37 -9.99 -4.39
CA ILE A 270 22.63 -8.76 -3.61
C ILE A 270 24.14 -8.53 -3.45
N ASP A 271 24.88 -9.57 -3.04
CA ASP A 271 26.33 -9.52 -2.88
C ASP A 271 27.02 -9.17 -4.22
N GLY A 272 26.56 -9.77 -5.33
CA GLY A 272 27.06 -9.51 -6.69
C GLY A 272 26.78 -8.08 -7.20
N ARG A 273 25.91 -7.32 -6.53
CA ARG A 273 25.64 -5.90 -6.80
C ARG A 273 26.42 -4.96 -5.88
N ASN A 274 27.37 -5.49 -5.10
CA ASN A 274 28.18 -4.75 -4.13
C ASN A 274 27.32 -4.03 -3.07
N VAL A 275 26.19 -4.62 -2.69
CA VAL A 275 25.42 -4.20 -1.51
C VAL A 275 25.97 -4.98 -0.32
N SER A 276 26.55 -4.27 0.66
CA SER A 276 27.18 -4.90 1.82
C SER A 276 26.14 -5.61 2.68
N GLU A 277 26.48 -6.80 3.19
CA GLU A 277 25.61 -7.50 4.13
C GLU A 277 25.29 -6.64 5.36
N ASP A 278 26.21 -5.82 5.85
CA ASP A 278 25.99 -4.98 7.04
C ASP A 278 25.13 -3.73 6.77
N SER A 279 24.82 -3.42 5.50
CA SER A 279 24.06 -2.21 5.16
C SER A 279 22.54 -2.41 5.09
N TYR A 280 22.06 -3.63 5.31
CA TYR A 280 20.63 -3.96 5.33
C TYR A 280 20.28 -4.99 6.41
N ASP A 281 19.02 -4.98 6.85
CA ASP A 281 18.49 -5.88 7.87
C ASP A 281 17.83 -7.13 7.26
N LEU A 282 17.22 -6.97 6.08
CA LEU A 282 16.53 -8.03 5.34
C LEU A 282 16.83 -7.96 3.83
N GLY A 283 17.00 -9.11 3.19
CA GLY A 283 17.05 -9.24 1.74
C GLY A 283 15.88 -10.06 1.23
N HIS A 284 15.22 -9.59 0.17
CA HIS A 284 14.03 -10.24 -0.38
C HIS A 284 13.96 -10.04 -1.89
N MET A 285 13.34 -10.97 -2.62
CA MET A 285 13.14 -10.84 -4.07
C MET A 285 11.67 -10.96 -4.46
N LEU A 286 11.25 -10.08 -5.37
CA LEU A 286 9.94 -10.12 -6.02
C LEU A 286 10.01 -10.90 -7.33
N THR A 287 9.07 -11.81 -7.52
CA THR A 287 8.95 -12.67 -8.72
C THR A 287 7.51 -12.70 -9.23
N ARG A 288 7.27 -13.41 -10.35
CA ARG A 288 5.93 -13.72 -10.84
C ARG A 288 5.44 -15.13 -10.51
N SER A 289 6.24 -15.92 -9.79
CA SER A 289 5.81 -17.24 -9.35
C SER A 289 4.92 -17.12 -8.11
N PRO A 290 3.66 -17.59 -8.13
CA PRO A 290 2.72 -17.38 -7.04
C PRO A 290 3.18 -17.93 -5.69
N GLY A 291 3.03 -17.15 -4.63
CA GLY A 291 3.34 -17.49 -3.23
C GLY A 291 4.71 -17.00 -2.79
N GLY A 292 5.18 -17.48 -1.64
CA GLY A 292 6.48 -17.08 -1.10
C GLY A 292 7.22 -18.22 -0.41
N LEU A 293 8.51 -17.98 -0.17
CA LEU A 293 9.37 -18.85 0.63
C LEU A 293 10.35 -17.95 1.38
N ALA A 294 10.45 -18.14 2.68
CA ALA A 294 11.39 -17.41 3.51
C ALA A 294 12.05 -18.33 4.54
N TRP A 295 13.27 -18.00 4.93
CA TRP A 295 13.93 -18.65 6.06
C TRP A 295 13.39 -18.09 7.38
N ILE A 296 13.02 -18.97 8.31
CA ILE A 296 12.40 -18.59 9.58
C ILE A 296 13.48 -18.27 10.61
N GLY A 297 13.28 -17.22 11.42
CA GLY A 297 14.33 -16.71 12.33
C GLY A 297 15.53 -16.13 11.59
N SER A 298 15.31 -15.61 10.37
CA SER A 298 16.37 -15.13 9.48
C SER A 298 16.94 -13.76 9.90
N LEU A 299 16.16 -12.94 10.58
CA LEU A 299 16.62 -11.66 11.14
C LEU A 299 17.88 -11.85 11.98
N CYS A 300 18.84 -10.94 11.83
CA CYS A 300 20.13 -10.96 12.53
C CYS A 300 20.94 -12.26 12.33
N SER A 301 20.67 -13.03 11.28
CA SER A 301 21.43 -14.23 10.91
C SER A 301 22.01 -14.08 9.50
N PRO A 302 23.01 -14.91 9.11
CA PRO A 302 23.47 -14.99 7.71
C PRO A 302 22.39 -15.42 6.70
N LYS A 303 21.19 -15.82 7.17
CA LYS A 303 20.04 -16.16 6.34
C LYS A 303 19.05 -15.01 6.16
N LYS A 304 19.39 -13.78 6.59
CA LYS A 304 18.53 -12.59 6.47
C LYS A 304 18.13 -12.19 5.03
N ALA A 305 18.84 -12.73 4.03
CA ALA A 305 18.57 -12.52 2.61
C ALA A 305 18.05 -13.78 1.91
N PHE A 306 17.15 -14.52 2.57
CA PHE A 306 16.51 -15.73 2.04
C PHE A 306 14.99 -15.55 2.10
N GLY A 307 14.46 -14.62 1.30
CA GLY A 307 13.04 -14.38 1.17
C GLY A 307 12.63 -14.13 -0.28
N VAL A 308 11.56 -14.77 -0.73
CA VAL A 308 10.93 -14.50 -2.03
C VAL A 308 9.42 -14.40 -1.87
N THR A 309 8.82 -13.50 -2.63
CA THR A 309 7.37 -13.38 -2.81
C THR A 309 7.07 -13.21 -4.28
N GLY A 310 6.01 -13.83 -4.78
CA GLY A 310 5.55 -13.61 -6.13
C GLY A 310 4.07 -13.88 -6.31
N SER A 311 3.57 -13.38 -7.44
CA SER A 311 2.21 -13.58 -7.92
C SER A 311 2.22 -13.54 -9.44
N SER A 312 1.37 -14.34 -10.08
CA SER A 312 1.19 -14.26 -11.54
C SER A 312 0.66 -12.89 -11.95
N ASP A 313 -0.08 -12.22 -11.07
CA ASP A 313 -0.58 -10.86 -11.21
C ASP A 313 -0.11 -10.05 -9.98
N PRO A 314 1.14 -9.53 -9.99
CA PRO A 314 1.75 -8.86 -8.83
C PRO A 314 1.23 -7.43 -8.65
N VAL A 315 -0.09 -7.28 -8.69
CA VAL A 315 -0.83 -6.03 -8.53
C VAL A 315 -2.03 -6.27 -7.61
N ALA A 316 -2.62 -5.18 -7.15
CA ALA A 316 -3.84 -5.15 -6.35
C ALA A 316 -3.74 -5.88 -4.99
N ASP A 317 -4.80 -5.73 -4.18
CA ASP A 317 -4.83 -6.15 -2.78
C ASP A 317 -4.43 -7.61 -2.56
N SER A 318 -4.71 -8.51 -3.51
CA SER A 318 -4.32 -9.92 -3.45
C SER A 318 -2.81 -10.17 -3.39
N PHE A 319 -1.98 -9.27 -3.92
CA PHE A 319 -0.52 -9.36 -3.79
C PHE A 319 0.00 -8.81 -2.46
N PHE A 320 -0.75 -7.88 -1.85
CA PHE A 320 -0.35 -7.15 -0.65
C PHE A 320 -1.02 -7.67 0.64
N SER A 321 -1.99 -8.59 0.52
CA SER A 321 -2.79 -9.12 1.63
C SER A 321 -2.43 -10.55 2.05
N THR A 322 -1.34 -11.11 1.52
CA THR A 322 -0.80 -12.43 1.92
C THR A 322 0.27 -12.31 2.99
#